data_AF-A0AAE1JB13-F1
#
_entry.id   AF-A0AAE1JB13-F1
#
_cell.length_a   1.000
_cell.length_b   1.000
_cell.length_c   1.000
_cell.angle_alpha   90.00
_cell.angle_beta   90.00
_cell.angle_gamma   90.00
#
_symmetry.space_group_name_H-M   'P 1'
#
loop_
_entity.id
_entity.type
_entity.pdbx_description
1 polymer ?
#
loop_
_entity_poly.entity_id
_entity_poly.type
_entity_poly.pdbx_seq_one_letter_code
_entity_poly.pdbx_strand_id
1 'polypeptide(L)'
;MCYKFVGTISVALLSGVDDAEQEASLLRMTLKSAGLTATSIVQTYKDTIHSWFPIMTDDQIDQLVEHYAWGQCRGTDGILLLSMALISQPPCENCDLTMHSNLYKAVKQSFLLLQTTAKSYLKVLQIGLLISLFEYGHGLDRESELTIAGCAVICKLNNIGSVAESKDGTGIGIDATCRKAVIIMDCLVKLPKSSKEEQVLKDNGSNLIAEDAELDAKKFKESCGSSSNFEMLFQVAGVVREATQYITNNETSQSSPNSYIAVESRLRNLCYALIQAAGPNSLMFCDSIALALSFLFELNAFHLTKFQGSVSEADRLAIESSRRMAVDICKSMNEIVPKKGVKGLSLIGLSTTCRAAQLLARTTPSLCGEGMFTIPDLEALDRAQHEFTQRWRVGATYKELAV
;
A
#
# COMPACT_ATOMS: atom_id res chain seq x y z
N MET A 1 -30.24 8.88 6.04
CA MET A 1 -29.87 10.29 5.76
C MET A 1 -28.86 10.42 4.62
N CYS A 2 -27.97 9.44 4.35
CA CYS A 2 -26.89 9.50 3.36
C CYS A 2 -27.25 9.51 1.85
N TYR A 3 -28.47 9.16 1.44
CA TYR A 3 -28.80 8.96 0.01
C TYR A 3 -29.15 10.25 -0.75
N LYS A 4 -29.78 11.23 -0.09
CA LYS A 4 -30.07 12.54 -0.72
C LYS A 4 -28.82 13.44 -0.85
N PHE A 5 -27.83 13.26 0.02
CA PHE A 5 -26.65 14.13 0.09
C PHE A 5 -25.70 14.00 -1.10
N VAL A 6 -25.52 12.78 -1.63
CA VAL A 6 -24.48 12.51 -2.63
C VAL A 6 -24.97 12.63 -4.07
N GLY A 7 -26.26 12.40 -4.33
CA GLY A 7 -26.86 12.66 -5.65
C GLY A 7 -26.64 14.10 -6.11
N THR A 8 -26.68 15.06 -5.17
CA THR A 8 -26.36 16.47 -5.42
C THR A 8 -24.90 16.70 -5.77
N ILE A 9 -23.97 15.98 -5.13
CA ILE A 9 -22.51 16.13 -5.34
C ILE A 9 -22.09 15.61 -6.70
N SER A 10 -22.54 14.40 -7.08
CA SER A 10 -22.25 13.85 -8.40
C SER A 10 -22.85 14.72 -9.51
N VAL A 11 -24.09 15.20 -9.38
CA VAL A 11 -24.74 16.03 -10.42
C VAL A 11 -24.06 17.40 -10.56
N ALA A 12 -23.67 18.06 -9.46
CA ALA A 12 -23.00 19.35 -9.53
C ALA A 12 -21.59 19.26 -10.13
N LEU A 13 -20.80 18.26 -9.69
CA LEU A 13 -19.44 18.02 -10.20
C LEU A 13 -19.41 17.50 -11.66
N LEU A 14 -20.50 16.88 -12.13
CA LEU A 14 -20.65 16.41 -13.51
C LEU A 14 -21.18 17.48 -14.46
N SER A 15 -21.69 18.61 -13.95
CA SER A 15 -22.42 19.58 -14.79
C SER A 15 -21.53 20.39 -15.74
N GLY A 16 -20.19 20.34 -15.59
CA GLY A 16 -19.25 21.01 -16.50
C GLY A 16 -19.45 22.53 -16.60
N VAL A 17 -20.21 23.11 -15.67
CA VAL A 17 -20.41 24.55 -15.58
C VAL A 17 -19.21 25.12 -14.83
N ASP A 18 -18.57 26.13 -15.41
CA ASP A 18 -17.41 26.87 -14.88
C ASP A 18 -17.63 27.55 -13.50
N ASP A 19 -18.74 27.27 -12.80
CA ASP A 19 -19.02 27.78 -11.47
C ASP A 19 -18.31 26.94 -10.39
N ALA A 20 -16.97 27.02 -10.38
CA ALA A 20 -16.13 26.51 -9.31
C ALA A 20 -16.61 26.98 -7.91
N GLU A 21 -17.26 28.14 -7.85
CA GLU A 21 -17.89 28.68 -6.64
C GLU A 21 -19.10 27.84 -6.17
N GLN A 22 -19.91 27.32 -7.10
CA GLN A 22 -21.07 26.49 -6.78
C GLN A 22 -20.65 25.08 -6.36
N GLU A 23 -19.63 24.51 -6.99
CA GLU A 23 -19.01 23.25 -6.56
C GLU A 23 -18.39 23.37 -5.15
N ALA A 24 -17.63 24.45 -4.91
CA ALA A 24 -17.02 24.72 -3.61
C ALA A 24 -18.06 25.00 -2.52
N SER A 25 -19.18 25.64 -2.86
CA SER A 25 -20.30 25.90 -1.94
C SER A 25 -21.01 24.60 -1.56
N LEU A 26 -21.27 23.72 -2.53
CA LEU A 26 -21.89 22.41 -2.28
C LEU A 26 -21.01 21.50 -1.43
N LEU A 27 -19.70 21.46 -1.73
CA LEU A 27 -18.73 20.75 -0.92
C LEU A 27 -18.69 21.28 0.52
N ARG A 28 -18.71 22.60 0.70
CA ARG A 28 -18.78 23.26 2.02
C ARG A 28 -20.05 22.87 2.79
N MET A 29 -21.20 22.91 2.14
CA MET A 29 -22.45 22.46 2.76
C MET A 29 -22.40 20.97 3.14
N THR A 30 -21.83 20.13 2.28
CA THR A 30 -21.70 18.70 2.52
C THR A 30 -20.84 18.42 3.74
N LEU A 31 -19.63 18.99 3.79
CA LEU A 31 -18.71 18.80 4.92
C LEU A 31 -19.32 19.31 6.22
N LYS A 32 -19.94 20.50 6.18
CA LYS A 32 -20.65 21.07 7.33
C LYS A 32 -21.80 20.17 7.83
N SER A 33 -22.58 19.58 6.92
CA SER A 33 -23.68 18.66 7.28
C SER A 33 -23.20 17.35 7.91
N ALA A 34 -21.97 16.94 7.61
CA ALA A 34 -21.32 15.77 8.20
C ALA A 34 -20.57 16.10 9.50
N GLY A 35 -20.56 17.37 9.94
CA GLY A 35 -19.78 17.82 11.10
C GLY A 35 -18.26 17.80 10.87
N LEU A 36 -17.82 17.74 9.61
CA LEU A 36 -16.40 17.70 9.24
C LEU A 36 -15.94 19.07 8.74
N THR A 37 -14.72 19.46 9.12
CA THR A 37 -14.05 20.65 8.59
C THR A 37 -12.85 20.23 7.73
N ALA A 38 -12.42 21.09 6.81
CA ALA A 38 -11.21 20.83 6.03
C ALA A 38 -9.99 20.60 6.95
N THR A 39 -9.86 21.42 7.99
CA THR A 39 -8.81 21.29 9.01
C THR A 39 -8.88 19.94 9.73
N SER A 40 -10.07 19.49 10.16
CA SER A 40 -10.19 18.20 10.86
C SER A 40 -9.85 17.02 9.95
N ILE A 41 -10.25 17.08 8.68
CA ILE A 41 -9.94 16.05 7.68
C ILE A 41 -8.43 15.98 7.45
N VAL A 42 -7.82 17.13 7.17
CA VAL A 42 -6.38 17.24 6.91
C VAL A 42 -5.58 16.77 8.11
N GLN A 43 -5.94 17.18 9.32
CA GLN A 43 -5.24 16.74 10.53
C GLN A 43 -5.33 15.22 10.69
N THR A 44 -6.53 14.65 10.54
CA THR A 44 -6.71 13.20 10.63
C THR A 44 -5.89 12.46 9.57
N TYR A 45 -5.84 12.99 8.34
CA TYR A 45 -5.02 12.43 7.27
C TYR A 45 -3.52 12.51 7.59
N LYS A 46 -3.04 13.65 8.10
CA LYS A 46 -1.64 13.82 8.52
C LYS A 46 -1.26 12.79 9.59
N ASP A 47 -2.13 12.62 10.59
CA ASP A 47 -1.88 11.73 11.73
C ASP A 47 -1.96 10.25 11.37
N THR A 48 -2.77 9.87 10.37
CA THR A 48 -3.07 8.46 10.10
C THR A 48 -2.46 7.90 8.82
N ILE A 49 -2.20 8.71 7.81
CA ILE A 49 -1.75 8.25 6.47
C ILE A 49 -0.45 8.93 6.03
N HIS A 50 -0.37 10.26 6.15
CA HIS A 50 0.68 11.05 5.51
C HIS A 50 2.11 10.62 5.93
N SER A 51 2.28 10.27 7.21
CA SER A 51 3.57 9.91 7.81
C SER A 51 4.24 8.69 7.16
N TRP A 52 3.45 7.74 6.64
CA TRP A 52 3.95 6.52 5.98
C TRP A 52 3.62 6.46 4.48
N PHE A 53 2.76 7.34 3.98
CA PHE A 53 2.40 7.46 2.57
C PHE A 53 2.42 8.93 2.09
N PRO A 54 3.61 9.55 1.98
CA PRO A 54 3.78 10.99 1.76
C PRO A 54 3.63 11.42 0.29
N ILE A 55 2.45 11.21 -0.30
CA ILE A 55 2.15 11.60 -1.68
C ILE A 55 1.89 13.11 -1.88
N MET A 56 1.95 13.89 -0.81
CA MET A 56 1.85 15.36 -0.79
C MET A 56 2.93 15.94 0.13
N THR A 57 3.30 17.22 -0.02
CA THR A 57 4.15 17.91 0.97
C THR A 57 3.29 18.59 2.04
N ASP A 58 3.86 18.90 3.21
CA ASP A 58 3.17 19.67 4.24
C ASP A 58 2.66 21.01 3.70
N ASP A 59 3.49 21.72 2.92
CA ASP A 59 3.09 22.99 2.27
C ASP A 59 1.88 22.82 1.34
N GLN A 60 1.82 21.73 0.57
CA GLN A 60 0.68 21.46 -0.30
C GLN A 60 -0.60 21.19 0.50
N ILE A 61 -0.46 20.53 1.65
CA ILE A 61 -1.58 20.24 2.54
C ILE A 61 -2.05 21.52 3.24
N ASP A 62 -1.13 22.36 3.69
CA ASP A 62 -1.46 23.61 4.38
C ASP A 62 -2.13 24.60 3.40
N GLN A 63 -1.61 24.71 2.18
CA GLN A 63 -2.25 25.48 1.10
C GLN A 63 -3.66 24.97 0.77
N LEU A 64 -3.91 23.65 0.84
CA LEU A 64 -5.24 23.08 0.61
C LEU A 64 -6.24 23.60 1.66
N VAL A 65 -5.82 23.72 2.93
CA VAL A 65 -6.65 24.26 4.01
C VAL A 65 -6.91 25.75 3.81
N GLU A 66 -5.89 26.52 3.45
CA GLU A 66 -6.00 27.96 3.20
C GLU A 66 -6.95 28.28 2.03
N HIS A 67 -6.78 27.59 0.90
CA HIS A 67 -7.67 27.76 -0.26
C HIS A 67 -9.13 27.43 0.10
N TYR A 68 -9.35 26.43 0.95
CA TYR A 68 -10.69 26.10 1.43
C TYR A 68 -11.25 27.18 2.34
N ALA A 69 -10.45 27.70 3.28
CA ALA A 69 -10.86 28.75 4.21
C ALA A 69 -11.22 30.05 3.49
N TRP A 70 -10.50 30.40 2.41
CA TRP A 70 -10.76 31.59 1.60
C TRP A 70 -11.80 31.37 0.49
N GLY A 71 -12.36 30.18 0.36
CA GLY A 71 -13.35 29.87 -0.69
C GLY A 71 -12.77 29.82 -2.11
N GLN A 72 -11.45 29.70 -2.24
CA GLN A 72 -10.72 29.59 -3.51
C GLN A 72 -10.49 28.14 -3.96
N CYS A 73 -11.13 27.18 -3.29
CA CYS A 73 -11.03 25.75 -3.55
C CYS A 73 -11.56 25.40 -4.95
N ARG A 74 -10.71 24.78 -5.77
CA ARG A 74 -11.15 24.24 -7.07
C ARG A 74 -11.87 22.90 -6.88
N GLY A 75 -12.68 22.48 -7.85
CA GLY A 75 -13.34 21.16 -7.81
C GLY A 75 -12.38 20.02 -7.47
N THR A 76 -11.19 19.98 -8.10
CA THR A 76 -10.14 18.98 -7.82
C THR A 76 -9.61 19.01 -6.39
N ASP A 77 -9.47 20.19 -5.79
CA ASP A 77 -9.05 20.34 -4.38
C ASP A 77 -10.10 19.77 -3.44
N GLY A 78 -11.37 19.97 -3.80
CA GLY A 78 -12.49 19.35 -3.13
C GLY A 78 -12.45 17.82 -3.16
N ILE A 79 -12.21 17.24 -4.33
CA ILE A 79 -12.10 15.78 -4.48
C ILE A 79 -10.91 15.22 -3.70
N LEU A 80 -9.79 15.93 -3.69
CA LEU A 80 -8.62 15.52 -2.91
C LEU A 80 -8.93 15.52 -1.41
N LEU A 81 -9.60 16.56 -0.90
CA LEU A 81 -10.04 16.62 0.49
C LEU A 81 -11.05 15.50 0.83
N LEU A 82 -11.98 15.20 -0.07
CA LEU A 82 -12.90 14.07 0.10
C LEU A 82 -12.18 12.73 0.07
N SER A 83 -11.12 12.59 -0.73
CA SER A 83 -10.29 11.39 -0.77
C SER A 83 -9.50 11.19 0.52
N MET A 84 -8.97 12.28 1.10
CA MET A 84 -8.37 12.28 2.44
C MET A 84 -9.37 11.87 3.53
N ALA A 85 -10.60 12.40 3.45
CA ALA A 85 -11.67 12.03 4.38
C ALA A 85 -12.05 10.55 4.23
N LEU A 86 -12.11 10.04 3.00
CA LEU A 86 -12.44 8.64 2.70
C LEU A 86 -11.41 7.68 3.29
N ILE A 87 -10.11 7.89 3.00
CA ILE A 87 -9.05 6.98 3.46
C ILE A 87 -8.88 7.00 4.99
N SER A 88 -9.20 8.12 5.63
CA SER A 88 -9.05 8.31 7.08
C SER A 88 -10.20 7.68 7.89
N GLN A 89 -11.28 7.26 7.25
CA GLN A 89 -12.42 6.64 7.94
C GLN A 89 -12.14 5.18 8.31
N PRO A 90 -12.41 4.75 9.56
CA PRO A 90 -12.47 3.33 9.86
C PRO A 90 -13.69 2.69 9.17
N PRO A 91 -13.66 1.38 8.86
CA PRO A 91 -14.84 0.67 8.41
C PRO A 91 -15.95 0.79 9.46
N CYS A 92 -17.11 1.30 9.05
CA CYS A 92 -18.26 1.39 9.93
C CYS A 92 -18.76 -0.04 10.28
N GLU A 93 -18.85 -0.33 11.58
CA GLU A 93 -19.32 -1.62 12.14
C GLU A 93 -20.77 -1.95 11.73
N ASN A 94 -21.59 -0.93 11.42
CA ASN A 94 -23.01 -1.08 11.07
C ASN A 94 -23.32 -0.88 9.58
N CYS A 95 -22.31 -0.76 8.72
CA CYS A 95 -22.52 -0.61 7.27
C CYS A 95 -22.00 -1.85 6.54
N ASP A 96 -22.91 -2.73 6.14
CA ASP A 96 -22.65 -3.93 5.32
C ASP A 96 -21.95 -3.68 3.97
N LEU A 97 -21.56 -2.45 3.63
CA LEU A 97 -21.30 -2.08 2.25
C LEU A 97 -20.21 -1.01 2.12
N THR A 98 -18.93 -1.38 2.19
CA THR A 98 -17.81 -0.50 1.81
C THR A 98 -17.89 -0.07 0.34
N MET A 99 -18.42 -0.94 -0.53
CA MET A 99 -18.76 -0.60 -1.91
C MET A 99 -19.96 0.35 -2.05
N HIS A 100 -20.75 0.57 -0.99
CA HIS A 100 -21.92 1.47 -1.01
C HIS A 100 -21.76 2.70 -0.11
N SER A 101 -20.54 3.00 0.34
CA SER A 101 -20.26 4.35 0.80
C SER A 101 -20.48 5.29 -0.39
N ASN A 102 -21.53 6.11 -0.30
CA ASN A 102 -21.82 7.08 -1.35
C ASN A 102 -20.62 8.03 -1.56
N LEU A 103 -19.82 8.28 -0.51
CA LEU A 103 -18.57 9.03 -0.60
C LEU A 103 -17.56 8.35 -1.53
N TYR A 104 -17.32 7.04 -1.36
CA TYR A 104 -16.43 6.28 -2.26
C TYR A 104 -16.93 6.36 -3.71
N LYS A 105 -18.23 6.12 -3.96
CA LYS A 105 -18.80 6.19 -5.30
C LYS A 105 -18.62 7.56 -5.94
N ALA A 106 -18.89 8.63 -5.19
CA ALA A 106 -18.74 10.00 -5.67
C ALA A 106 -17.27 10.31 -6.01
N VAL A 107 -16.36 10.05 -5.08
CA VAL A 107 -14.92 10.29 -5.27
C VAL A 107 -14.37 9.48 -6.45
N LYS A 108 -14.77 8.20 -6.58
CA LYS A 108 -14.38 7.32 -7.68
C LYS A 108 -14.91 7.83 -9.03
N GLN A 109 -16.18 8.22 -9.11
CA GLN A 109 -16.77 8.79 -10.33
C GLN A 109 -16.07 10.10 -10.73
N SER A 110 -15.82 10.99 -9.77
CA SER A 110 -15.07 12.22 -10.00
C SER A 110 -13.64 11.94 -10.46
N PHE A 111 -12.96 10.95 -9.90
CA PHE A 111 -11.64 10.54 -10.36
C PHE A 111 -11.67 10.10 -11.84
N LEU A 112 -12.59 9.23 -12.23
CA LEU A 112 -12.73 8.79 -13.63
C LEU A 112 -13.00 9.97 -14.59
N LEU A 113 -13.77 10.97 -14.17
CA LEU A 113 -13.98 12.19 -14.96
C LEU A 113 -12.71 13.05 -15.03
N LEU A 114 -12.02 13.22 -13.91
CA LEU A 114 -10.80 14.02 -13.83
C LEU A 114 -9.68 13.42 -14.70
N GLN A 115 -9.64 12.09 -14.89
CA GLN A 115 -8.68 11.44 -15.78
C GLN A 115 -8.75 11.94 -17.23
N THR A 116 -9.92 12.39 -17.69
CA THR A 116 -10.13 12.85 -19.08
C THR A 116 -10.14 14.36 -19.23
N THR A 117 -10.33 15.11 -18.13
CA THR A 117 -10.62 16.55 -18.16
C THR A 117 -9.61 17.41 -17.41
N ALA A 118 -8.84 16.84 -16.48
CA ALA A 118 -8.02 17.64 -15.58
C ALA A 118 -6.79 18.24 -16.27
N LYS A 119 -6.54 19.52 -15.99
CA LYS A 119 -5.32 20.23 -16.41
C LYS A 119 -4.10 19.88 -15.55
N SER A 120 -4.30 19.40 -14.32
CA SER A 120 -3.23 19.07 -13.37
C SER A 120 -3.22 17.57 -13.09
N TYR A 121 -2.29 16.85 -13.72
CA TYR A 121 -2.18 15.40 -13.54
C TYR A 121 -1.77 15.00 -12.12
N LEU A 122 -0.97 15.82 -11.43
CA LEU A 122 -0.43 15.51 -10.10
C LEU A 122 -1.55 15.33 -9.06
N LYS A 123 -2.53 16.24 -9.02
CA LYS A 123 -3.66 16.12 -8.10
C LYS A 123 -4.55 14.92 -8.43
N VAL A 124 -4.73 14.63 -9.72
CA VAL A 124 -5.48 13.43 -10.15
C VAL A 124 -4.75 12.17 -9.72
N LEU A 125 -3.42 12.14 -9.86
CA LEU A 125 -2.58 11.04 -9.41
C LEU A 125 -2.68 10.85 -7.88
N GLN A 126 -2.62 11.93 -7.11
CA GLN A 126 -2.78 11.90 -5.65
C GLN A 126 -4.16 11.36 -5.24
N ILE A 127 -5.23 11.84 -5.89
CA ILE A 127 -6.60 11.33 -5.69
C ILE A 127 -6.66 9.81 -5.98
N GLY A 128 -6.14 9.38 -7.14
CA GLY A 128 -6.13 7.97 -7.52
C GLY A 128 -5.35 7.09 -6.54
N LEU A 129 -4.19 7.57 -6.06
CA LEU A 129 -3.40 6.86 -5.05
C LEU A 129 -4.16 6.69 -3.73
N LEU A 130 -4.84 7.73 -3.22
CA LEU A 130 -5.66 7.60 -1.99
C LEU A 130 -6.85 6.67 -2.19
N ILE A 131 -7.51 6.71 -3.35
CA ILE A 131 -8.61 5.80 -3.69
C ILE A 131 -8.11 4.35 -3.73
N SER A 132 -7.00 4.08 -4.40
CA SER A 132 -6.43 2.74 -4.48
C SER A 132 -6.03 2.19 -3.12
N LEU A 133 -5.46 3.03 -2.26
CA LEU A 133 -5.07 2.63 -0.91
C LEU A 133 -6.29 2.27 -0.06
N PHE A 134 -7.39 3.01 -0.23
CA PHE A 134 -8.67 2.69 0.39
C PHE A 134 -9.21 1.36 -0.14
N GLU A 135 -9.26 1.19 -1.46
CA GLU A 135 -9.73 -0.05 -2.11
C GLU A 135 -8.93 -1.26 -1.61
N TYR A 136 -7.60 -1.19 -1.64
CA TYR A 136 -6.72 -2.23 -1.12
C TYR A 136 -6.97 -2.54 0.38
N GLY A 137 -7.03 -1.51 1.22
CA GLY A 137 -7.25 -1.66 2.67
C GLY A 137 -8.63 -2.22 3.04
N HIS A 138 -9.59 -2.13 2.13
CA HIS A 138 -10.93 -2.67 2.30
C HIS A 138 -11.20 -3.97 1.54
N GLY A 139 -10.19 -4.56 0.90
CA GLY A 139 -10.30 -5.83 0.16
C GLY A 139 -11.03 -5.70 -1.19
N LEU A 140 -11.04 -4.52 -1.78
CA LEU A 140 -11.58 -4.25 -3.12
C LEU A 140 -10.45 -4.40 -4.16
N ASP A 141 -9.94 -5.63 -4.30
CA ASP A 141 -8.67 -5.90 -4.99
C ASP A 141 -8.71 -5.49 -6.46
N ARG A 142 -9.78 -5.89 -7.15
CA ARG A 142 -10.00 -5.58 -8.57
C ARG A 142 -10.14 -4.07 -8.79
N GLU A 143 -10.86 -3.38 -7.92
CA GLU A 143 -11.04 -1.94 -8.00
C GLU A 143 -9.71 -1.22 -7.79
N SER A 144 -8.93 -1.67 -6.80
CA SER A 144 -7.60 -1.15 -6.49
C SER A 144 -6.65 -1.32 -7.66
N GLU A 145 -6.64 -2.51 -8.27
CA GLU A 145 -5.82 -2.80 -9.45
C GLU A 145 -6.18 -1.88 -10.62
N LEU A 146 -7.47 -1.73 -10.92
CA LEU A 146 -7.94 -0.83 -11.99
C LEU A 146 -7.57 0.64 -11.72
N THR A 147 -7.68 1.10 -10.47
CA THR A 147 -7.27 2.47 -10.10
C THR A 147 -5.78 2.67 -10.34
N ILE A 148 -4.95 1.74 -9.87
CA ILE A 148 -3.50 1.81 -10.02
C ILE A 148 -3.07 1.72 -11.48
N ALA A 149 -3.71 0.87 -12.28
CA ALA A 149 -3.47 0.83 -13.72
C ALA A 149 -3.78 2.20 -14.37
N GLY A 150 -4.87 2.85 -13.97
CA GLY A 150 -5.19 4.22 -14.38
C GLY A 150 -4.11 5.23 -13.97
N CYS A 151 -3.64 5.19 -12.73
CA CYS A 151 -2.53 6.02 -12.24
C CYS A 151 -1.24 5.78 -13.02
N ALA A 152 -0.93 4.53 -13.37
CA ALA A 152 0.24 4.17 -14.16
C ALA A 152 0.19 4.76 -15.57
N VAL A 153 -0.99 4.73 -16.22
CA VAL A 153 -1.19 5.38 -17.51
C VAL A 153 -0.99 6.89 -17.40
N ILE A 154 -1.50 7.54 -16.35
CA ILE A 154 -1.26 8.98 -16.10
C ILE A 154 0.25 9.25 -15.99
N CYS A 155 0.98 8.47 -15.19
CA CYS A 155 2.44 8.61 -15.06
C CYS A 155 3.13 8.50 -16.42
N LYS A 156 2.79 7.46 -17.21
CA LYS A 156 3.41 7.19 -18.51
C LYS A 156 3.17 8.33 -19.51
N LEU A 157 1.94 8.83 -19.60
CA LEU A 157 1.60 9.92 -20.53
C LEU A 157 2.33 11.23 -20.20
N ASN A 158 2.57 11.49 -18.91
CA ASN A 158 3.28 12.70 -18.48
C ASN A 158 4.82 12.55 -18.52
N ASN A 159 5.36 11.33 -18.63
CA ASN A 159 6.80 11.07 -18.72
C ASN A 159 7.36 11.21 -20.15
N ILE A 160 6.52 11.10 -21.18
CA ILE A 160 6.92 11.15 -22.61
C ILE A 160 7.58 12.49 -23.01
N GLY A 161 7.50 13.54 -22.18
CA GLY A 161 8.13 14.85 -22.41
C GLY A 161 9.31 15.23 -21.51
N SER A 162 9.70 14.42 -20.51
CA SER A 162 10.62 14.83 -19.42
C SER A 162 12.04 14.24 -19.49
N VAL A 163 12.50 13.79 -20.66
CA VAL A 163 13.86 13.22 -20.86
C VAL A 163 14.98 14.29 -20.80
N ALA A 164 14.66 15.54 -20.45
CA ALA A 164 15.66 16.55 -20.11
C ALA A 164 15.92 16.53 -18.59
N GLU A 165 16.90 15.73 -18.18
CA GLU A 165 17.42 15.69 -16.81
C GLU A 165 17.72 17.11 -16.29
N SER A 166 17.00 17.55 -15.26
CA SER A 166 17.39 18.73 -14.49
C SER A 166 18.53 18.32 -13.55
N LYS A 167 19.72 18.84 -13.85
CA LYS A 167 20.97 18.70 -13.07
C LYS A 167 20.99 19.55 -11.80
N ASP A 168 19.84 19.81 -11.19
CA ASP A 168 19.80 20.60 -9.95
C ASP A 168 19.37 19.69 -8.81
N GLY A 169 20.28 19.50 -7.84
CA GLY A 169 20.12 18.69 -6.64
C GLY A 169 19.10 19.25 -5.64
N THR A 170 17.94 19.71 -6.14
CA THR A 170 16.79 20.12 -5.34
C THR A 170 15.92 18.89 -5.14
N GLY A 171 15.47 18.66 -3.91
CA GLY A 171 14.88 17.41 -3.45
C GLY A 171 13.92 16.71 -4.42
N ILE A 172 13.90 15.38 -4.35
CA ILE A 172 13.00 14.50 -5.13
C ILE A 172 11.60 15.11 -5.17
N GLY A 173 11.21 15.63 -6.34
CA GLY A 173 9.94 16.31 -6.49
C GLY A 173 8.78 15.38 -6.13
N ILE A 174 7.70 15.94 -5.57
CA ILE A 174 6.53 15.18 -5.12
C ILE A 174 5.92 14.27 -6.21
N ASP A 175 6.11 14.66 -7.47
CA ASP A 175 5.77 13.88 -8.66
C ASP A 175 6.53 12.54 -8.72
N ALA A 176 7.83 12.53 -8.43
CA ALA A 176 8.61 11.30 -8.31
C ALA A 176 8.15 10.45 -7.11
N THR A 177 7.78 11.07 -5.99
CA THR A 177 7.20 10.36 -4.84
C THR A 177 5.88 9.68 -5.20
N CYS A 178 5.01 10.36 -5.96
CA CYS A 178 3.76 9.77 -6.45
C CYS A 178 4.02 8.60 -7.41
N ARG A 179 5.01 8.69 -8.31
CA ARG A 179 5.41 7.54 -9.15
C ARG A 179 5.86 6.33 -8.33
N LYS A 180 6.68 6.56 -7.31
CA LYS A 180 7.10 5.51 -6.37
C LYS A 180 5.91 4.89 -5.66
N ALA A 181 4.93 5.70 -5.24
CA ALA A 181 3.68 5.22 -4.65
C ALA A 181 2.89 4.32 -5.60
N VAL A 182 2.82 4.67 -6.90
CA VAL A 182 2.16 3.81 -7.92
C VAL A 182 2.85 2.44 -7.98
N ILE A 183 4.18 2.40 -7.97
CA ILE A 183 4.94 1.14 -8.04
C ILE A 183 4.77 0.30 -6.77
N ILE A 184 4.80 0.94 -5.58
CA ILE A 184 4.52 0.28 -4.31
C ILE A 184 3.12 -0.32 -4.33
N MET A 185 2.11 0.46 -4.74
CA MET A 185 0.74 -0.02 -4.78
C MET A 185 0.52 -1.11 -5.83
N ASP A 186 1.10 -1.00 -7.04
CA ASP A 186 1.05 -2.04 -8.07
C ASP A 186 1.64 -3.36 -7.56
N CYS A 187 2.73 -3.28 -6.80
CA CYS A 187 3.29 -4.43 -6.10
C CYS A 187 2.27 -5.03 -5.13
N LEU A 188 1.66 -4.23 -4.27
CA LEU A 188 0.78 -4.70 -3.19
C LEU A 188 -0.54 -5.32 -3.69
N VAL A 189 -1.16 -4.72 -4.72
CA VAL A 189 -2.45 -5.20 -5.25
C VAL A 189 -2.32 -6.56 -5.95
N LYS A 190 -1.16 -6.84 -6.54
CA LYS A 190 -0.86 -8.10 -7.23
C LYS A 190 -0.39 -9.22 -6.29
N LEU A 191 -0.24 -8.94 -4.99
CA LEU A 191 0.18 -9.96 -4.05
C LEU A 191 -0.94 -10.98 -3.85
N PRO A 192 -0.68 -12.30 -3.95
CA PRO A 192 -1.70 -13.33 -3.80
C PRO A 192 -2.39 -13.21 -2.44
N LYS A 193 -3.68 -12.84 -2.39
CA LYS A 193 -4.42 -12.83 -1.12
C LYS A 193 -4.97 -14.22 -0.82
N SER A 194 -4.86 -14.60 0.43
CA SER A 194 -5.22 -15.92 0.94
C SER A 194 -6.75 -16.06 0.98
N SER A 195 -7.35 -16.57 -0.09
CA SER A 195 -8.65 -17.28 -0.03
C SER A 195 -8.83 -18.09 -1.32
N LYS A 196 -9.54 -19.21 -1.20
CA LYS A 196 -9.85 -20.24 -2.21
C LYS A 196 -10.62 -19.77 -3.46
N GLU A 197 -10.50 -18.52 -3.88
CA GLU A 197 -11.00 -18.09 -5.18
C GLU A 197 -9.84 -18.11 -6.17
N GLU A 198 -9.72 -19.25 -6.87
CA GLU A 198 -9.22 -19.28 -8.23
C GLU A 198 -9.97 -18.21 -9.03
N GLN A 199 -9.39 -17.01 -9.14
CA GLN A 199 -9.82 -16.11 -10.18
C GLN A 199 -9.31 -16.65 -11.52
N VAL A 200 -10.21 -17.37 -12.16
CA VAL A 200 -10.22 -17.65 -13.60
C VAL A 200 -10.25 -16.32 -14.34
N LEU A 201 -9.09 -15.72 -14.52
CA LEU A 201 -8.75 -14.90 -15.66
C LEU A 201 -7.25 -15.05 -15.86
N LYS A 202 -6.90 -15.97 -16.76
CA LYS A 202 -5.57 -16.04 -17.38
C LYS A 202 -5.30 -14.67 -17.98
N ASP A 203 -4.52 -13.86 -17.27
CA ASP A 203 -4.19 -12.53 -17.70
C ASP A 203 -3.02 -12.58 -18.68
N ASN A 204 -3.28 -12.19 -19.93
CA ASN A 204 -2.25 -11.68 -20.84
C ASN A 204 -1.94 -10.21 -20.49
N GLY A 205 -1.81 -9.94 -19.18
CA GLY A 205 -1.71 -8.61 -18.59
C GLY A 205 -0.39 -7.94 -18.90
N SER A 206 -0.47 -6.94 -19.76
CA SER A 206 0.62 -6.08 -20.20
C SER A 206 1.54 -5.58 -19.08
N ASN A 207 2.85 -5.79 -19.25
CA ASN A 207 3.94 -5.12 -18.52
C ASN A 207 3.91 -3.59 -18.74
N LEU A 208 2.92 -2.89 -18.18
CA LEU A 208 2.77 -1.44 -18.37
C LEU A 208 3.73 -0.61 -17.51
N ILE A 209 4.33 -1.20 -16.47
CA ILE A 209 5.29 -0.55 -15.58
C ILE A 209 6.57 -1.39 -15.49
N ALA A 210 7.25 -1.53 -16.63
CA ALA A 210 8.66 -1.88 -16.64
C ALA A 210 9.47 -0.58 -16.74
N GLU A 211 9.46 0.21 -15.66
CA GLU A 211 10.66 1.00 -15.38
C GLU A 211 11.58 0.02 -14.67
N ASP A 212 12.63 -0.41 -15.38
CA ASP A 212 13.70 -1.24 -14.85
C ASP A 212 14.33 -0.51 -13.66
N ALA A 213 13.84 -0.80 -12.46
CA ALA A 213 14.55 -0.53 -11.24
C ALA A 213 15.72 -1.52 -11.15
N GLU A 214 16.71 -1.38 -12.05
CA GLU A 214 18.01 -2.02 -11.91
C GLU A 214 18.66 -1.46 -10.63
N LEU A 215 18.43 -2.19 -9.54
CA LEU A 215 18.99 -1.92 -8.24
C LEU A 215 20.46 -2.39 -8.24
N ASP A 216 21.37 -1.44 -8.46
CA ASP A 216 22.78 -1.67 -8.14
C ASP A 216 22.92 -1.78 -6.61
N ALA A 217 23.25 -2.98 -6.13
CA ALA A 217 23.47 -3.26 -4.71
C ALA A 217 24.52 -2.34 -4.06
N LYS A 218 25.42 -1.73 -4.85
CA LYS A 218 26.37 -0.71 -4.36
C LYS A 218 25.70 0.62 -4.04
N LYS A 219 24.75 1.10 -4.85
CA LYS A 219 23.98 2.34 -4.58
C LYS A 219 23.09 2.22 -3.33
N PHE A 220 22.62 1.02 -3.02
CA PHE A 220 21.71 0.79 -1.88
C PHE A 220 22.37 1.04 -0.51
N LYS A 221 23.62 0.60 -0.33
CA LYS A 221 24.33 0.74 0.96
C LYS A 221 24.66 2.20 1.31
N GLU A 222 24.82 3.05 0.30
CA GLU A 222 25.04 4.50 0.46
C GLU A 222 23.74 5.27 0.76
N SER A 223 22.59 4.75 0.32
CA SER A 223 21.25 5.37 0.49
C SER A 223 20.65 5.17 1.88
N CYS A 224 20.89 4.03 2.52
CA CYS A 224 20.21 3.62 3.77
C CYS A 224 20.38 4.59 4.96
N GLY A 225 21.44 5.39 5.00
CA GLY A 225 21.74 6.29 6.13
C GLY A 225 20.94 7.61 6.16
N SER A 226 20.33 8.00 5.04
CA SER A 226 19.56 9.26 4.90
C SER A 226 18.20 9.09 4.24
N SER A 227 17.87 7.87 3.81
CA SER A 227 16.66 7.53 3.06
C SER A 227 15.45 7.31 3.98
N SER A 228 14.27 7.76 3.55
CA SER A 228 13.02 7.57 4.30
C SER A 228 12.51 6.12 4.21
N ASN A 229 11.71 5.67 5.18
CA ASN A 229 11.06 4.35 5.10
C ASN A 229 10.28 4.14 3.80
N PHE A 230 9.63 5.21 3.30
CA PHE A 230 8.90 5.17 2.03
C PHE A 230 9.82 4.88 0.83
N GLU A 231 11.00 5.48 0.80
CA GLU A 231 11.99 5.21 -0.25
C GLU A 231 12.51 3.78 -0.17
N MET A 232 12.79 3.29 1.04
CA MET A 232 13.21 1.90 1.24
C MET A 232 12.12 0.91 0.83
N LEU A 233 10.85 1.24 1.10
CA LEU A 233 9.70 0.45 0.70
C LEU A 233 9.56 0.37 -0.82
N PHE A 234 9.82 1.46 -1.53
CA PHE A 234 9.88 1.46 -3.00
C PHE A 234 10.95 0.50 -3.53
N GLN A 235 12.17 0.53 -2.97
CA GLN A 235 13.25 -0.37 -3.37
C GLN A 235 12.89 -1.84 -3.11
N VAL A 236 12.30 -2.14 -1.95
CA VAL A 236 11.84 -3.49 -1.61
C VAL A 236 10.72 -3.95 -2.56
N ALA A 237 9.75 -3.09 -2.86
CA ALA A 237 8.65 -3.41 -3.77
C ALA A 237 9.17 -3.81 -5.17
N GLY A 238 10.24 -3.18 -5.66
CA GLY A 238 10.89 -3.58 -6.92
C GLY A 238 11.36 -5.04 -6.91
N VAL A 239 12.08 -5.45 -5.86
CA VAL A 239 12.58 -6.83 -5.75
C VAL A 239 11.47 -7.84 -5.45
N VAL A 240 10.45 -7.45 -4.68
CA VAL A 240 9.27 -8.29 -4.44
C VAL A 240 8.54 -8.60 -5.75
N ARG A 241 8.41 -7.62 -6.67
CA ARG A 241 7.82 -7.87 -7.99
C ARG A 241 8.58 -8.94 -8.78
N GLU A 242 9.91 -8.93 -8.73
CA GLU A 242 10.73 -9.97 -9.36
C GLU A 242 10.51 -11.35 -8.72
N ALA A 243 10.35 -11.41 -7.39
CA ALA A 243 10.05 -12.64 -6.67
C ALA A 243 8.67 -13.19 -7.03
N THR A 244 7.65 -12.35 -7.05
CA THR A 244 6.30 -12.72 -7.48
C THR A 244 6.32 -13.22 -8.93
N GLN A 245 7.00 -12.51 -9.83
CA GLN A 245 7.12 -12.94 -11.23
C GLN A 245 7.82 -14.29 -11.37
N TYR A 246 8.89 -14.54 -10.60
CA TYR A 246 9.56 -15.83 -10.57
C TYR A 246 8.60 -16.95 -10.15
N ILE A 247 7.83 -16.76 -9.08
CA ILE A 247 6.84 -17.73 -8.58
C ILE A 247 5.77 -18.01 -9.64
N THR A 248 5.11 -16.97 -10.17
CA THR A 248 4.04 -17.09 -11.17
C THR A 248 4.52 -17.74 -12.47
N ASN A 249 5.70 -17.37 -12.99
CA ASN A 249 6.23 -17.96 -14.22
C ASN A 249 6.55 -19.45 -14.02
N ASN A 250 7.03 -19.82 -12.84
CA ASN A 250 7.29 -21.20 -12.48
C ASN A 250 6.03 -22.04 -12.35
N GLU A 251 4.91 -21.47 -11.92
CA GLU A 251 3.60 -22.15 -11.89
C GLU A 251 3.04 -22.32 -13.31
N THR A 252 3.27 -21.35 -14.19
CA THR A 252 2.74 -21.34 -15.58
C THR A 252 3.68 -22.00 -16.60
N SER A 253 4.78 -22.62 -16.17
CA SER A 253 5.82 -23.22 -17.03
C SER A 253 6.46 -22.25 -18.04
N GLN A 254 6.45 -20.94 -17.74
CA GLN A 254 7.08 -19.91 -18.54
C GLN A 254 8.54 -19.68 -18.07
N SER A 255 9.41 -19.25 -18.98
CA SER A 255 10.79 -18.88 -18.61
C SER A 255 10.77 -17.61 -17.75
N SER A 256 11.28 -17.71 -16.52
CA SER A 256 11.53 -16.53 -15.68
C SER A 256 12.76 -15.77 -16.18
N PRO A 257 12.73 -14.43 -16.25
CA PRO A 257 13.90 -13.63 -16.62
C PRO A 257 15.03 -13.74 -15.57
N ASN A 258 14.68 -13.91 -14.29
CA ASN A 258 15.63 -14.02 -13.19
C ASN A 258 15.65 -15.43 -12.59
N SER A 259 16.84 -15.88 -12.15
CA SER A 259 17.00 -17.14 -11.42
C SER A 259 16.58 -17.00 -9.95
N TYR A 260 16.17 -18.11 -9.33
CA TYR A 260 15.87 -18.16 -7.90
C TYR A 260 16.98 -17.56 -7.03
N ILE A 261 18.23 -17.99 -7.27
CA ILE A 261 19.41 -17.55 -6.51
C ILE A 261 19.61 -16.04 -6.61
N ALA A 262 19.39 -15.46 -7.80
CA ALA A 262 19.52 -14.02 -8.00
C ALA A 262 18.48 -13.24 -7.19
N VAL A 263 17.20 -13.64 -7.26
CA VAL A 263 16.12 -12.94 -6.54
C VAL A 263 16.23 -13.14 -5.03
N GLU A 264 16.48 -14.37 -4.58
CA GLU A 264 16.66 -14.70 -3.16
C GLU A 264 17.82 -13.89 -2.55
N SER A 265 18.97 -13.85 -3.24
CA SER A 265 20.12 -13.10 -2.75
C SER A 265 19.85 -11.60 -2.64
N ARG A 266 19.09 -11.02 -3.57
CA ARG A 266 18.68 -9.61 -3.50
C ARG A 266 17.74 -9.34 -2.33
N LEU A 267 16.71 -10.15 -2.12
CA LEU A 267 15.81 -10.01 -0.96
C LEU A 267 16.56 -10.14 0.35
N ARG A 268 17.44 -11.14 0.48
CA ARG A 268 18.26 -11.35 1.68
C ARG A 268 19.21 -10.18 1.95
N ASN A 269 19.90 -9.70 0.91
CA ASN A 269 20.81 -8.56 1.03
C ASN A 269 20.08 -7.28 1.44
N LEU A 270 18.88 -7.04 0.89
CA LEU A 270 18.02 -5.93 1.28
C LEU A 270 17.61 -6.05 2.75
N CYS A 271 17.11 -7.21 3.19
CA CYS A 271 16.74 -7.44 4.58
C CYS A 271 17.91 -7.13 5.53
N TYR A 272 19.09 -7.69 5.23
CA TYR A 272 20.28 -7.48 6.05
C TYR A 272 20.68 -6.01 6.13
N ALA A 273 20.71 -5.31 4.99
CA ALA A 273 21.07 -3.91 4.95
C ALA A 273 20.04 -3.01 5.67
N LEU A 274 18.74 -3.34 5.59
CA LEU A 274 17.70 -2.63 6.34
C LEU A 274 17.81 -2.84 7.85
N ILE A 275 18.04 -4.09 8.28
CA ILE A 275 18.22 -4.43 9.71
C ILE A 275 19.48 -3.73 10.26
N GLN A 276 20.57 -3.74 9.51
CA GLN A 276 21.80 -3.04 9.90
C GLN A 276 21.60 -1.53 10.00
N ALA A 277 20.89 -0.92 9.04
CA ALA A 277 20.66 0.51 9.02
C ALA A 277 19.67 0.96 10.11
N ALA A 278 18.66 0.15 10.43
CA ALA A 278 17.74 0.43 11.54
C ALA A 278 18.48 0.46 12.89
N GLY A 279 19.55 -0.34 13.03
CA GLY A 279 20.33 -0.42 14.26
C GLY A 279 19.46 -0.77 15.48
N PRO A 280 19.62 -0.08 16.63
CA PRO A 280 18.75 -0.30 17.80
C PRO A 280 17.32 0.22 17.59
N ASN A 281 17.08 1.05 16.56
CA ASN A 281 15.77 1.59 16.23
C ASN A 281 15.08 0.72 15.16
N SER A 282 14.81 -0.54 15.50
CA SER A 282 14.21 -1.55 14.60
C SER A 282 12.90 -1.11 13.92
N LEU A 283 12.22 -0.10 14.47
CA LEU A 283 10.98 0.46 13.95
C LEU A 283 11.15 1.36 12.71
N MET A 284 12.37 1.81 12.40
CA MET A 284 12.59 2.79 11.32
C MET A 284 12.18 2.26 9.95
N PHE A 285 12.44 0.98 9.68
CA PHE A 285 12.19 0.34 8.39
C PHE A 285 11.26 -0.87 8.50
N CYS A 286 10.40 -0.89 9.53
CA CYS A 286 9.60 -2.08 9.84
C CYS A 286 8.74 -2.54 8.67
N ASP A 287 8.14 -1.62 7.91
CA ASP A 287 7.33 -1.96 6.73
C ASP A 287 8.18 -2.61 5.63
N SER A 288 9.33 -2.02 5.31
CA SER A 288 10.25 -2.54 4.29
C SER A 288 10.83 -3.89 4.69
N ILE A 289 11.21 -4.04 5.97
CA ILE A 289 11.73 -5.29 6.54
C ILE A 289 10.65 -6.37 6.52
N ALA A 290 9.43 -6.06 6.98
CA ALA A 290 8.31 -6.98 6.99
C ALA A 290 7.95 -7.46 5.58
N LEU A 291 7.88 -6.53 4.62
CA LEU A 291 7.61 -6.86 3.22
C LEU A 291 8.71 -7.77 2.63
N ALA A 292 9.98 -7.40 2.79
CA ALA A 292 11.09 -8.17 2.23
C ALA A 292 11.20 -9.57 2.85
N LEU A 293 11.04 -9.69 4.17
CA LEU A 293 11.11 -10.97 4.87
C LEU A 293 9.94 -11.89 4.57
N SER A 294 8.72 -11.34 4.43
CA SER A 294 7.54 -12.11 4.03
C SER A 294 7.76 -12.79 2.68
N PHE A 295 8.31 -12.06 1.70
CA PHE A 295 8.59 -12.60 0.37
C PHE A 295 9.81 -13.50 0.32
N LEU A 296 10.83 -13.24 1.13
CA LEU A 296 11.97 -14.15 1.26
C LEU A 296 11.49 -15.50 1.79
N PHE A 297 10.62 -15.50 2.81
CA PHE A 297 10.05 -16.72 3.35
C PHE A 297 9.18 -17.46 2.34
N GLU A 298 8.31 -16.75 1.63
CA GLU A 298 7.45 -17.31 0.58
C GLU A 298 8.24 -17.93 -0.57
N LEU A 299 9.26 -17.22 -1.05
CA LEU A 299 10.15 -17.69 -2.11
C LEU A 299 10.89 -18.98 -1.71
N ASN A 300 11.41 -19.02 -0.48
CA ASN A 300 12.10 -20.19 0.07
C ASN A 300 11.13 -21.38 0.24
N ALA A 301 9.92 -21.15 0.75
CA ALA A 301 8.89 -22.17 0.91
C ALA A 301 8.43 -22.75 -0.44
N PHE A 302 8.24 -21.89 -1.45
CA PHE A 302 7.90 -22.30 -2.81
C PHE A 302 9.01 -23.16 -3.43
N HIS A 303 10.26 -22.72 -3.35
CA HIS A 303 11.40 -23.46 -3.89
C HIS A 303 11.54 -24.85 -3.25
N LEU A 304 11.41 -24.94 -1.92
CA LEU A 304 11.48 -26.21 -1.19
C LEU A 304 10.37 -27.18 -1.63
N THR A 305 9.15 -26.66 -1.85
CA THR A 305 7.99 -27.47 -2.24
C THR A 305 8.13 -27.98 -3.67
N LYS A 306 8.66 -27.17 -4.59
CA LYS A 306 8.78 -27.52 -6.01
C LYS A 306 9.97 -28.44 -6.32
N PHE A 307 11.07 -28.33 -5.57
CA PHE A 307 12.33 -29.01 -5.86
C PHE A 307 12.76 -30.00 -4.77
N GLN A 308 11.79 -30.69 -4.14
CA GLN A 308 11.98 -31.65 -3.02
C GLN A 308 13.11 -32.70 -3.22
N GLY A 309 13.52 -33.00 -4.45
CA GLY A 309 14.58 -33.97 -4.76
C GLY A 309 16.02 -33.44 -4.75
N SER A 310 16.25 -32.12 -4.66
CA SER A 310 17.59 -31.50 -4.75
C SER A 310 17.87 -30.44 -3.67
N VAL A 311 17.21 -30.56 -2.51
CA VAL A 311 17.29 -29.57 -1.43
C VAL A 311 18.65 -29.63 -0.74
N SER A 312 19.41 -28.54 -0.79
CA SER A 312 20.67 -28.38 -0.06
C SER A 312 20.41 -28.15 1.44
N GLU A 313 21.36 -28.52 2.30
CA GLU A 313 21.33 -28.12 3.72
C GLU A 313 21.26 -26.60 3.88
N ALA A 314 21.87 -25.85 2.95
CA ALA A 314 21.78 -24.40 2.90
C ALA A 314 20.33 -23.91 2.70
N ASP A 315 19.53 -24.59 1.89
CA ASP A 315 18.13 -24.24 1.64
C ASP A 315 17.27 -24.47 2.89
N ARG A 316 17.56 -25.55 3.64
CA ARG A 316 16.89 -25.85 4.92
C ARG A 316 17.22 -24.81 5.99
N LEU A 317 18.47 -24.36 6.05
CA LEU A 317 18.88 -23.29 6.96
C LEU A 317 18.28 -21.94 6.56
N ALA A 318 18.17 -21.66 5.25
CA ALA A 318 17.57 -20.42 4.75
C ALA A 318 16.09 -20.32 5.13
N ILE A 319 15.30 -21.37 4.88
CA ILE A 319 13.87 -21.37 5.25
C ILE A 319 13.68 -21.29 6.77
N GLU A 320 14.51 -21.98 7.55
CA GLU A 320 14.45 -21.94 9.02
C GLU A 320 14.79 -20.55 9.57
N SER A 321 15.79 -19.88 8.97
CA SER A 321 16.14 -18.50 9.30
C SER A 321 15.00 -17.54 8.95
N SER A 322 14.45 -17.63 7.73
CA SER A 322 13.29 -16.82 7.31
C SER A 322 12.07 -17.04 8.19
N ARG A 323 11.82 -18.28 8.64
CA ARG A 323 10.73 -18.64 9.54
C ARG A 323 10.87 -17.93 10.89
N ARG A 324 12.07 -17.95 11.50
CA ARG A 324 12.32 -17.25 12.77
C ARG A 324 12.15 -15.74 12.63
N MET A 325 12.69 -15.17 11.56
CA MET A 325 12.54 -13.73 11.28
C MET A 325 11.07 -13.33 11.10
N ALA A 326 10.25 -14.17 10.44
CA ALA A 326 8.81 -13.93 10.32
C ALA A 326 8.09 -13.96 11.69
N VAL A 327 8.47 -14.88 12.58
CA VAL A 327 7.96 -14.92 13.96
C VAL A 327 8.33 -13.65 14.73
N ASP A 328 9.57 -13.19 14.61
CA ASP A 328 10.05 -11.98 15.29
C ASP A 328 9.31 -10.71 14.82
N ILE A 329 8.98 -10.61 13.52
CA ILE A 329 8.15 -9.51 13.00
C ILE A 329 6.74 -9.57 13.61
N CYS A 330 6.12 -10.74 13.67
CA CYS A 330 4.80 -10.91 14.27
C CYS A 330 4.80 -10.55 15.76
N LYS A 331 5.82 -10.96 16.51
CA LYS A 331 6.01 -10.58 17.91
C LYS A 331 6.22 -9.06 18.07
N SER A 332 6.96 -8.44 17.16
CA SER A 332 7.12 -6.98 17.14
C SER A 332 5.77 -6.28 16.96
N MET A 333 4.89 -6.78 16.10
CA MET A 333 3.53 -6.26 15.96
C MET A 333 2.73 -6.39 17.26
N ASN A 334 2.81 -7.54 17.95
CA ASN A 334 2.17 -7.77 19.24
C ASN A 334 2.61 -6.78 20.33
N GLU A 335 3.84 -6.27 20.25
CA GLU A 335 4.34 -5.26 21.19
C GLU A 335 3.92 -3.82 20.81
N ILE A 336 3.83 -3.53 19.50
CA ILE A 336 3.58 -2.18 19.00
C ILE A 336 2.08 -1.84 19.05
N VAL A 337 1.22 -2.76 18.61
CA VAL A 337 -0.22 -2.50 18.47
C VAL A 337 -0.86 -2.07 19.80
N PRO A 338 -0.63 -2.76 20.94
CA PRO A 338 -1.20 -2.33 22.22
C PRO A 338 -0.72 -0.95 22.69
N LYS A 339 0.48 -0.52 22.28
CA LYS A 339 1.09 0.74 22.73
C LYS A 339 0.67 1.94 21.86
N LYS A 340 0.59 1.73 20.55
CA LYS A 340 0.35 2.82 19.57
C LYS A 340 -1.06 2.79 18.97
N GLY A 341 -1.77 1.67 19.09
CA GLY A 341 -2.96 1.37 18.32
C GLY A 341 -2.66 1.21 16.82
N VAL A 342 -3.64 0.73 16.06
CA VAL A 342 -3.50 0.52 14.61
C VAL A 342 -3.63 1.79 13.75
N LYS A 343 -4.14 2.89 14.31
CA LYS A 343 -4.47 4.10 13.53
C LYS A 343 -3.25 4.82 12.96
N GLY A 344 -2.11 4.77 13.66
CA GLY A 344 -0.86 5.37 13.22
C GLY A 344 0.11 4.38 12.58
N LEU A 345 -0.32 3.13 12.35
CA LEU A 345 0.49 2.10 11.72
C LEU A 345 0.18 2.03 10.23
N SER A 346 1.23 1.75 9.46
CA SER A 346 1.14 1.58 8.01
C SER A 346 0.27 0.38 7.67
N LEU A 347 -0.69 0.59 6.76
CA LEU A 347 -1.49 -0.49 6.17
C LEU A 347 -0.59 -1.57 5.55
N ILE A 348 0.55 -1.15 4.99
CA ILE A 348 1.50 -2.02 4.30
C ILE A 348 2.21 -2.91 5.32
N GLY A 349 2.70 -2.34 6.42
CA GLY A 349 3.33 -3.09 7.52
C GLY A 349 2.37 -4.08 8.18
N LEU A 350 1.12 -3.67 8.45
CA LEU A 350 0.10 -4.54 9.03
C LEU A 350 -0.27 -5.70 8.08
N SER A 351 -0.51 -5.41 6.80
CA SER A 351 -0.88 -6.41 5.80
C SER A 351 0.24 -7.43 5.57
N THR A 352 1.49 -6.98 5.49
CA THR A 352 2.66 -7.85 5.29
C THR A 352 2.94 -8.71 6.52
N THR A 353 2.83 -8.15 7.73
CA THR A 353 2.98 -8.93 8.96
C THR A 353 1.90 -9.99 9.11
N CYS A 354 0.63 -9.64 8.85
CA CYS A 354 -0.46 -10.60 8.88
C CYS A 354 -0.30 -11.69 7.79
N ARG A 355 0.19 -11.33 6.60
CA ARG A 355 0.56 -12.30 5.56
C ARG A 355 1.65 -13.27 6.05
N ALA A 356 2.70 -12.75 6.69
CA ALA A 356 3.77 -13.59 7.24
C ALA A 356 3.22 -14.59 8.26
N ALA A 357 2.36 -14.14 9.17
CA ALA A 357 1.67 -15.00 10.13
C ALA A 357 0.86 -16.11 9.45
N GLN A 358 0.08 -15.79 8.42
CA GLN A 358 -0.66 -16.80 7.66
C GLN A 358 0.26 -17.80 6.97
N LEU A 359 1.36 -17.33 6.37
CA LEU A 359 2.31 -18.20 5.71
C LEU A 359 2.97 -19.16 6.72
N LEU A 360 3.30 -18.67 7.92
CA LEU A 360 3.78 -19.52 9.02
C LEU A 360 2.76 -20.60 9.39
N ALA A 361 1.48 -20.24 9.50
CA ALA A 361 0.40 -21.18 9.83
C ALA A 361 0.22 -22.28 8.77
N ARG A 362 0.41 -21.94 7.49
CA ARG A 362 0.25 -22.87 6.37
C ARG A 362 1.44 -23.81 6.19
N THR A 363 2.64 -23.33 6.50
CA THR A 363 3.89 -24.05 6.20
C THR A 363 4.45 -24.79 7.42
N THR A 364 3.98 -24.48 8.62
CA THR A 364 4.48 -25.07 9.87
C THR A 364 3.44 -26.00 10.49
N PRO A 365 3.74 -27.29 10.71
CA PRO A 365 2.80 -28.26 11.29
C PRO A 365 2.28 -27.88 12.69
N SER A 366 3.04 -27.09 13.45
CA SER A 366 2.65 -26.53 14.75
C SER A 366 3.22 -25.14 14.89
N LEU A 367 2.36 -24.15 15.16
CA LEU A 367 2.76 -22.79 15.48
C LEU A 367 3.32 -22.64 16.92
N CYS A 368 3.10 -23.64 17.77
CA CYS A 368 3.60 -23.69 19.14
C CYS A 368 4.85 -24.57 19.23
N GLY A 369 5.93 -24.06 19.83
CA GLY A 369 7.17 -24.81 20.04
C GLY A 369 8.39 -23.94 20.37
N GLU A 370 9.52 -24.59 20.60
CA GLU A 370 10.80 -23.91 20.89
C GLU A 370 11.20 -23.01 19.70
N GLY A 371 11.44 -21.73 19.98
CA GLY A 371 11.75 -20.72 18.96
C GLY A 371 10.54 -20.22 18.15
N MET A 372 9.32 -20.65 18.44
CA MET A 372 8.08 -20.23 17.75
C MET A 372 7.19 -19.34 18.64
N PHE A 373 5.88 -19.30 18.34
CA PHE A 373 4.91 -18.58 19.16
C PHE A 373 4.59 -19.35 20.44
N THR A 374 4.43 -18.60 21.52
CA THR A 374 3.76 -19.07 22.74
C THR A 374 2.25 -18.86 22.59
N ILE A 375 1.44 -19.49 23.45
CA ILE A 375 -0.02 -19.26 23.47
C ILE A 375 -0.35 -17.76 23.66
N PRO A 376 0.29 -17.02 24.59
CA PRO A 376 0.12 -15.57 24.69
C PRO A 376 0.47 -14.80 23.43
N ASP A 377 1.47 -15.25 22.65
CA ASP A 377 1.81 -14.60 21.38
C ASP A 377 0.71 -14.77 20.33
N LEU A 378 0.10 -15.97 20.26
CA LEU A 378 -1.01 -16.23 19.34
C LEU A 378 -2.26 -15.42 19.72
N GLU A 379 -2.58 -15.33 21.01
CA GLU A 379 -3.67 -14.50 21.49
C GLU A 379 -3.42 -13.00 21.23
N ALA A 380 -2.18 -12.54 21.40
CA ALA A 380 -1.81 -11.16 21.08
C ALA A 380 -1.91 -10.87 19.58
N LEU A 381 -1.55 -11.85 18.75
CA LEU A 381 -1.63 -11.75 17.30
C LEU A 381 -3.09 -11.69 16.83
N ASP A 382 -3.98 -12.53 17.38
CA ASP A 382 -5.41 -12.47 17.10
C ASP A 382 -6.02 -11.11 17.51
N ARG A 383 -5.63 -10.57 18.69
CA ARG A 383 -6.05 -9.22 19.10
C ARG A 383 -5.55 -8.13 18.15
N ALA A 384 -4.28 -8.16 17.78
CA ALA A 384 -3.71 -7.19 16.85
C ALA A 384 -4.38 -7.25 15.47
N GLN A 385 -4.69 -8.46 15.01
CA GLN A 385 -5.41 -8.68 13.77
C GLN A 385 -6.88 -8.24 13.85
N HIS A 386 -7.53 -8.42 15.01
CA HIS A 386 -8.86 -7.89 15.25
C HIS A 386 -8.85 -6.36 15.14
N GLU A 387 -7.93 -5.67 15.83
CA GLU A 387 -7.78 -4.22 15.70
C GLU A 387 -7.48 -3.79 14.26
N PHE A 388 -6.60 -4.53 13.56
CA PHE A 388 -6.32 -4.28 12.16
C PHE A 388 -7.60 -4.36 11.31
N THR A 389 -8.43 -5.38 11.52
CA THR A 389 -9.73 -5.56 10.84
C THR A 389 -10.69 -4.40 11.12
N GLN A 390 -10.70 -3.89 12.35
CA GLN A 390 -11.51 -2.73 12.74
C GLN A 390 -11.08 -1.43 12.05
N ARG A 391 -9.83 -1.33 11.59
CA ARG A 391 -9.33 -0.17 10.84
C ARG A 391 -9.34 -0.39 9.32
N TRP A 392 -9.10 -1.62 8.88
CA TRP A 392 -8.91 -2.01 7.49
C TRP A 392 -9.53 -3.40 7.28
N ARG A 393 -10.60 -3.50 6.48
CA ARG A 393 -11.34 -4.76 6.32
C ARG A 393 -10.51 -5.89 5.71
N VAL A 394 -9.44 -5.55 4.98
CA VAL A 394 -8.48 -6.55 4.48
C VAL A 394 -7.88 -7.38 5.61
N GLY A 395 -7.85 -6.88 6.85
CA GLY A 395 -7.46 -7.66 8.05
C GLY A 395 -8.21 -8.98 8.21
N ALA A 396 -9.48 -9.04 7.78
CA ALA A 396 -10.30 -10.23 7.87
C ALA A 396 -9.86 -11.34 6.90
N THR A 397 -9.24 -11.01 5.77
CA THR A 397 -8.72 -12.01 4.81
C THR A 397 -7.54 -12.76 5.40
N TYR A 398 -6.87 -12.17 6.39
CA TYR A 398 -5.73 -12.79 7.05
C TYR A 398 -6.12 -13.79 8.14
N LYS A 399 -7.42 -13.99 8.45
CA LYS A 399 -7.88 -14.64 9.70
C LYS A 399 -7.82 -16.17 9.70
N GLU A 400 -7.19 -16.78 8.70
CA GLU A 400 -6.92 -18.22 8.65
C GLU A 400 -5.80 -18.68 9.62
N LEU A 401 -5.67 -18.06 10.80
CA LEU A 401 -4.84 -18.61 11.86
C LEU A 401 -5.67 -19.68 12.57
N ALA A 402 -5.49 -20.93 12.15
CA ALA A 402 -6.00 -22.08 12.87
C ALA A 402 -5.34 -22.13 14.25
N VAL A 403 -6.12 -21.80 15.28
CA VAL A 403 -5.86 -22.28 16.64
C VAL A 403 -6.13 -23.77 16.70
#